data_AF-A0A970A7J7-F1
#
_entry.id   AF-A0A970A7J7-F1
#
_cell.length_a   1.000
_cell.length_b   1.000
_cell.length_c   1.000
_cell.angle_alpha   90.00
_cell.angle_beta   90.00
_cell.angle_gamma   90.00
#
_symmetry.space_group_name_H-M   'P 1'
#
loop_
_entity.id
_entity.type
_entity.pdbx_description
1 polymer ?
#
loop_
_entity_poly.entity_id
_entity_poly.type
_entity_poly.pdbx_seq_one_letter_code
_entity_poly.pdbx_strand_id
1 'polypeptide(L)'
;MIQPLNGGIYEYLWFEHKYSVLARSEKLFESVRRYLSKDKTVFLKRLAAVYEKPEENYPAALLNLYDQIKDQLDRKRKEQIIQSVIEDREAALKMLFEEAIEKEVLGVLNSRIFYTSDKALYKTWQSGAGGSLCLCFGTFQLLLPLSLVLKRVAVLHGLSLSELLKLLQALRGGLPSEALELLSPNLINTLTENLLITKPIYGRLYLNPQIELSSVDNADINVSLSEPEAAVLILERIWDSSDELPEIIGDMPEEEVFCSFCKPAFFPWNDFPEKADSEKLYKELSKLF
;
A
#
# COMPACT_ATOMS: atom_id res chain seq x y z
N MET A 1 9.67 12.42 -7.17
CA MET A 1 11.15 12.52 -7.16
C MET A 1 11.74 11.13 -6.95
N ILE A 2 12.44 10.57 -7.94
CA ILE A 2 13.21 9.33 -7.75
C ILE A 2 14.42 9.65 -6.88
N GLN A 3 14.65 8.82 -5.86
CA GLN A 3 15.76 9.00 -4.94
C GLN A 3 16.50 7.68 -4.75
N PRO A 4 17.84 7.73 -4.55
CA PRO A 4 18.58 6.58 -4.07
C PRO A 4 18.04 6.16 -2.70
N LEU A 5 18.22 4.88 -2.41
CA LEU A 5 17.71 4.21 -1.21
C LEU A 5 17.93 5.00 0.07
N ASN A 6 16.84 5.36 0.74
CA ASN A 6 16.86 5.73 2.15
C ASN A 6 16.48 4.48 2.97
N GLY A 7 17.38 4.01 3.85
CA GLY A 7 17.14 2.81 4.66
C GLY A 7 15.77 2.85 5.32
N GLY A 8 15.42 4.03 5.87
CA GLY A 8 14.21 4.33 6.63
C GLY A 8 12.92 3.79 6.02
N ILE A 9 12.73 3.92 4.71
CA ILE A 9 11.45 3.54 4.09
C ILE A 9 11.20 2.04 4.13
N TYR A 10 12.26 1.24 3.96
CA TYR A 10 12.11 -0.21 3.98
C TYR A 10 11.84 -0.70 5.40
N GLU A 11 12.33 0.01 6.42
CA GLU A 11 11.93 -0.26 7.80
C GLU A 11 10.46 0.08 8.05
N TYR A 12 9.93 1.18 7.47
CA TYR A 12 8.49 1.48 7.51
C TYR A 12 7.68 0.40 6.78
N LEU A 13 8.08 0.02 5.57
CA LEU A 13 7.44 -1.05 4.81
C LEU A 13 7.44 -2.36 5.62
N TRP A 14 8.60 -2.76 6.16
CA TRP A 14 8.66 -3.93 7.04
C TRP A 14 7.74 -3.80 8.25
N PHE A 15 7.70 -2.63 8.88
CA PHE A 15 6.86 -2.39 10.05
C PHE A 15 5.37 -2.59 9.75
N GLU A 16 4.89 -2.16 8.57
CA GLU A 16 3.52 -2.41 8.13
C GLU A 16 3.23 -3.92 7.95
N HIS A 17 4.17 -4.64 7.34
CA HIS A 17 3.97 -6.04 6.93
C HIS A 17 4.31 -7.08 8.00
N LYS A 18 5.13 -6.75 9.00
CA LYS A 18 5.74 -7.73 9.91
C LYS A 18 4.73 -8.67 10.58
N TYR A 19 3.56 -8.18 10.99
CA TYR A 19 2.54 -9.03 11.62
C TYR A 19 1.81 -9.91 10.61
N SER A 20 1.56 -9.44 9.39
CA SER A 20 1.04 -10.29 8.30
C SER A 20 2.03 -11.39 7.91
N VAL A 21 3.34 -11.08 7.93
CA VAL A 21 4.37 -12.09 7.69
C VAL A 21 4.41 -13.10 8.84
N LEU A 22 4.37 -12.61 10.08
CA LEU A 22 4.37 -13.45 11.28
C LEU A 22 3.17 -14.41 11.30
N ALA A 23 1.99 -13.91 10.91
CA ALA A 23 0.76 -14.67 10.80
C ALA A 23 0.89 -15.91 9.88
N ARG A 24 1.79 -15.87 8.89
CA ARG A 24 2.07 -17.03 8.02
C ARG A 24 3.07 -17.98 8.66
N SER A 25 4.23 -17.49 9.11
CA SER A 25 5.27 -18.34 9.74
C SER A 25 6.36 -17.52 10.43
N GLU A 26 6.83 -17.98 11.59
CA GLU A 26 8.01 -17.42 12.27
C GLU A 26 9.29 -17.58 11.43
N LYS A 27 9.45 -18.71 10.73
CA LYS A 27 10.60 -18.94 9.86
C LYS A 27 10.63 -17.93 8.70
N LEU A 28 9.48 -17.59 8.15
CA LEU A 28 9.36 -16.57 7.10
C LEU A 28 9.63 -15.19 7.65
N PHE A 29 9.09 -14.86 8.83
CA PHE A 29 9.34 -13.59 9.50
C PHE A 29 10.84 -13.31 9.66
N GLU A 30 11.58 -14.27 10.21
CA GLU A 30 13.04 -14.16 10.38
C GLU A 30 13.78 -14.12 9.04
N SER A 31 13.30 -14.87 8.04
CA SER A 31 13.86 -14.83 6.69
C SER A 31 13.69 -13.46 6.04
N VAL A 32 12.49 -12.89 6.01
CA VAL A 32 12.21 -11.57 5.42
C VAL A 32 13.02 -10.50 6.14
N ARG A 33 12.95 -10.48 7.49
CA ARG A 33 13.70 -9.54 8.33
C ARG A 33 15.20 -9.56 8.07
N ARG A 34 15.80 -10.74 7.83
CA ARG A 34 17.23 -10.89 7.54
C ARG A 34 17.67 -10.14 6.27
N TYR A 35 16.80 -10.09 5.25
CA TYR A 35 17.13 -9.44 3.98
C TYR A 35 16.86 -7.94 3.99
N LEU A 36 16.08 -7.44 4.94
CA LEU A 36 15.77 -6.02 5.10
C LEU A 36 17.03 -5.15 5.01
N SER A 37 18.14 -5.50 5.67
CA SER A 37 19.38 -4.71 5.64
C SER A 37 20.43 -5.21 4.64
N LYS A 38 20.21 -6.37 4.01
CA LYS A 38 21.22 -7.03 3.16
C LYS A 38 20.96 -6.82 1.68
N ASP A 39 19.72 -7.01 1.25
CA ASP A 39 19.33 -7.00 -0.16
C ASP A 39 17.84 -6.66 -0.27
N LYS A 40 17.54 -5.46 -0.78
CA LYS A 40 16.17 -4.95 -0.87
C LYS A 40 15.35 -5.66 -1.94
N THR A 41 15.96 -6.08 -3.04
CA THR A 41 15.28 -6.85 -4.09
C THR A 41 14.85 -8.20 -3.53
N VAL A 42 15.76 -8.91 -2.86
CA VAL A 42 15.41 -10.18 -2.21
C VAL A 42 14.38 -9.97 -1.08
N PHE A 43 14.48 -8.88 -0.32
CA PHE A 43 13.46 -8.52 0.67
C PHE A 43 12.06 -8.39 0.03
N LEU A 44 11.92 -7.64 -1.07
CA LEU A 44 10.64 -7.47 -1.76
C LEU A 44 10.10 -8.78 -2.32
N LYS A 45 10.93 -9.61 -2.96
CA LYS A 45 10.55 -10.95 -3.44
C LYS A 45 10.06 -11.85 -2.31
N ARG A 46 10.78 -11.84 -1.18
CA ARG A 46 10.39 -12.62 0.01
C ARG A 46 9.10 -12.11 0.62
N LEU A 47 8.87 -10.80 0.61
CA LEU A 47 7.63 -10.20 1.08
C LEU A 47 6.44 -10.60 0.19
N ALA A 48 6.61 -10.58 -1.13
CA ALA A 48 5.58 -11.01 -2.08
C ALA A 48 5.18 -12.49 -1.89
N ALA A 49 6.15 -13.38 -1.71
CA ALA A 49 5.92 -14.81 -1.48
C ALA A 49 5.17 -15.15 -0.16
N VAL A 50 4.92 -14.16 0.72
CA VAL A 50 4.13 -14.35 1.95
C VAL A 50 2.65 -14.51 1.63
N TYR A 51 2.15 -13.87 0.57
CA TYR A 51 0.72 -13.71 0.32
C TYR A 51 0.04 -14.97 -0.24
N GLU A 52 0.81 -15.95 -0.70
CA GLU A 52 0.31 -17.21 -1.27
C GLU A 52 0.18 -18.35 -0.24
N LYS A 53 0.56 -18.13 1.02
CA LYS A 53 0.68 -19.18 2.05
C LYS A 53 -0.49 -19.19 3.03
N PRO A 54 -0.81 -20.29 3.72
CA PRO A 54 -1.82 -20.29 4.79
C PRO A 54 -1.37 -19.50 6.05
N GLU A 55 -2.33 -18.99 6.84
CA GLU A 55 -2.10 -18.24 8.10
C GLU A 55 -1.99 -19.16 9.32
N GLU A 56 -0.91 -19.93 9.41
CA GLU A 56 -0.71 -20.92 10.48
C GLU A 56 -0.45 -20.29 11.86
N ASN A 57 0.19 -19.12 11.88
CA ASN A 57 0.64 -18.42 13.08
C ASN A 57 -0.21 -17.17 13.40
N TYR A 58 -1.44 -17.12 12.90
CA TYR A 58 -2.33 -15.97 13.08
C TYR A 58 -2.54 -15.56 14.56
N PRO A 59 -2.78 -16.49 15.51
CA PRO A 59 -2.92 -16.12 16.92
C PRO A 59 -1.68 -15.42 17.49
N ALA A 60 -0.48 -15.87 17.13
CA ALA A 60 0.77 -15.24 17.56
C ALA A 60 0.89 -13.81 17.03
N ALA A 61 0.50 -13.57 15.78
CA ALA A 61 0.49 -12.24 15.20
C ALA A 61 -0.51 -11.30 15.90
N LEU A 62 -1.72 -11.79 16.20
CA LEU A 62 -2.73 -11.02 16.95
C LEU A 62 -2.28 -10.69 18.38
N LEU A 63 -1.63 -11.63 19.07
CA LEU A 63 -1.08 -11.37 20.41
C LEU A 63 0.04 -10.33 20.38
N ASN A 64 0.90 -10.36 19.35
CA ASN A 64 1.96 -9.36 19.18
C ASN A 64 1.40 -7.96 18.86
N LEU A 65 0.27 -7.88 18.15
CA LEU A 65 -0.48 -6.64 17.96
C LEU A 65 -1.12 -6.15 19.26
N TYR A 66 -1.80 -7.05 19.97
CA TYR A 66 -2.40 -6.78 21.28
C TYR A 66 -1.38 -6.18 22.26
N ASP A 67 -0.15 -6.71 22.26
CA ASP A 67 0.94 -6.19 23.09
C ASP A 67 1.27 -4.71 22.85
N GLN A 68 0.94 -4.16 21.67
CA GLN A 68 1.13 -2.73 21.36
C GLN A 68 0.05 -1.81 21.98
N ILE A 69 -1.14 -2.35 22.29
CA ILE A 69 -2.28 -1.54 22.78
C ILE A 69 -2.68 -1.87 24.22
N LYS A 70 -2.25 -3.03 24.75
CA LYS A 70 -2.74 -3.56 26.03
C LYS A 70 -2.65 -2.57 27.20
N ASP A 71 -1.65 -1.71 27.25
CA ASP A 71 -1.48 -0.79 28.38
C ASP A 71 -2.57 0.28 28.45
N GLN A 72 -3.31 0.48 27.37
CA GLN A 72 -4.42 1.44 27.27
C GLN A 72 -5.80 0.81 27.51
N LEU A 73 -5.84 -0.51 27.74
CA LEU A 73 -7.06 -1.28 27.89
C LEU A 73 -7.36 -1.59 29.36
N ASP A 74 -8.64 -1.59 29.72
CA ASP A 74 -9.09 -2.09 31.00
C ASP A 74 -8.99 -3.63 31.08
N ARG A 75 -9.09 -4.17 32.30
CA ARG A 75 -8.96 -5.62 32.53
C ARG A 75 -10.02 -6.43 31.77
N LYS A 76 -11.27 -5.98 31.75
CA LYS A 76 -12.37 -6.71 31.12
C LYS A 76 -12.15 -6.80 29.62
N ARG A 77 -11.68 -5.70 29.01
CA ARG A 77 -11.41 -5.63 27.58
C ARG A 77 -10.22 -6.49 27.18
N LYS A 78 -9.17 -6.50 28.00
CA LYS A 78 -8.03 -7.43 27.83
C LYS A 78 -8.48 -8.89 27.80
N GLU A 79 -9.29 -9.29 28.77
CA GLU A 79 -9.83 -10.66 28.85
C GLU A 79 -10.66 -11.01 27.61
N GLN A 80 -11.53 -10.10 27.13
CA GLN A 80 -12.33 -10.31 25.92
C GLN A 80 -11.49 -10.50 24.65
N ILE A 81 -10.46 -9.67 24.46
CA ILE A 81 -9.60 -9.77 23.27
C ILE A 81 -8.80 -11.07 23.30
N ILE A 82 -8.19 -11.41 24.44
CA ILE A 82 -7.41 -12.65 24.59
C ILE A 82 -8.30 -13.88 24.33
N GLN A 83 -9.52 -13.89 24.88
CA GLN A 83 -10.47 -14.98 24.62
C GLN A 83 -10.82 -15.08 23.13
N SER A 84 -11.08 -13.94 22.49
CA SER A 84 -11.39 -13.90 21.05
C SER A 84 -10.22 -14.42 20.21
N VAL A 85 -8.96 -14.15 20.56
CA VAL A 85 -7.81 -14.68 19.81
C VAL A 85 -7.82 -16.21 19.74
N ILE A 86 -8.35 -16.87 20.76
CA ILE A 86 -8.44 -18.33 20.85
C ILE A 86 -9.67 -18.85 20.11
N GLU A 87 -10.82 -18.20 20.30
CA GLU A 87 -12.13 -18.70 19.86
C GLU A 87 -12.55 -18.21 18.46
N ASP A 88 -12.32 -16.93 18.17
CA ASP A 88 -12.75 -16.24 16.96
C ASP A 88 -11.73 -15.15 16.59
N ARG A 89 -10.78 -15.56 15.74
CA ARG A 89 -9.66 -14.73 15.30
C ARG A 89 -10.11 -13.48 14.55
N GLU A 90 -11.21 -13.57 13.82
CA GLU A 90 -11.73 -12.45 13.07
C GLU A 90 -12.37 -11.42 14.02
N ALA A 91 -13.11 -11.88 15.02
CA ALA A 91 -13.60 -11.02 16.10
C ALA A 91 -12.45 -10.36 16.86
N ALA A 92 -11.37 -11.09 17.15
CA ALA A 92 -10.18 -10.54 17.79
C ALA A 92 -9.52 -9.45 16.95
N LEU A 93 -9.32 -9.69 15.65
CA LEU A 93 -8.76 -8.70 14.72
C LEU A 93 -9.63 -7.44 14.69
N LYS A 94 -10.95 -7.59 14.60
CA LYS A 94 -11.89 -6.46 14.62
C LYS A 94 -11.76 -5.66 15.91
N MET A 95 -11.78 -6.33 17.07
CA MET A 95 -11.64 -5.64 18.37
C MET A 95 -10.32 -4.87 18.43
N LEU A 96 -9.20 -5.49 18.04
CA LEU A 96 -7.89 -4.82 18.02
C LEU A 96 -7.88 -3.58 17.13
N PHE A 97 -8.53 -3.64 15.98
CA PHE A 97 -8.64 -2.51 15.06
C PHE A 97 -9.49 -1.37 15.65
N GLU A 98 -10.66 -1.68 16.21
CA GLU A 98 -11.56 -0.71 16.84
C GLU A 98 -10.87 -0.01 18.02
N GLU A 99 -10.17 -0.76 18.88
CA GLU A 99 -9.39 -0.18 19.98
C GLU A 99 -8.27 0.72 19.45
N ALA A 100 -7.57 0.30 18.40
CA ALA A 100 -6.48 1.09 17.83
C ALA A 100 -6.99 2.40 17.22
N ILE A 101 -8.20 2.43 16.66
CA ILE A 101 -8.86 3.65 16.20
C ILE A 101 -9.19 4.54 17.40
N GLU A 102 -9.90 4.01 18.40
CA GLU A 102 -10.36 4.80 19.55
C GLU A 102 -9.18 5.40 20.34
N LYS A 103 -8.07 4.66 20.44
CA LYS A 103 -6.87 5.06 21.15
C LYS A 103 -5.81 5.73 20.26
N GLU A 104 -6.12 5.96 18.98
CA GLU A 104 -5.23 6.59 18.00
C GLU A 104 -3.83 5.94 17.89
N VAL A 105 -3.75 4.61 18.00
CA VAL A 105 -2.48 3.87 17.96
C VAL A 105 -2.04 3.65 16.52
N LEU A 106 -1.48 4.69 15.90
CA LEU A 106 -1.06 4.69 14.48
C LEU A 106 -0.15 3.51 14.12
N GLY A 107 0.76 3.11 15.00
CA GLY A 107 1.64 1.96 14.75
C GLY A 107 0.88 0.64 14.53
N VAL A 108 -0.27 0.48 15.17
CA VAL A 108 -1.15 -0.68 15.01
C VAL A 108 -2.03 -0.50 13.79
N LEU A 109 -2.62 0.69 13.64
CA LEU A 109 -3.44 1.05 12.47
C LEU A 109 -2.67 1.03 11.15
N ASN A 110 -1.34 0.96 11.13
CA ASN A 110 -0.58 0.81 9.88
C ASN A 110 -0.32 -0.65 9.52
N SER A 111 -0.72 -1.61 10.36
CA SER A 111 -0.40 -3.01 10.12
C SER A 111 -1.27 -3.64 9.03
N ARG A 112 -0.60 -4.22 8.03
CA ARG A 112 -1.22 -4.91 6.89
C ARG A 112 -2.02 -6.14 7.26
N ILE A 113 -1.91 -6.63 8.50
CA ILE A 113 -2.72 -7.76 8.96
C ILE A 113 -4.20 -7.39 9.05
N PHE A 114 -4.51 -6.10 9.18
CA PHE A 114 -5.87 -5.58 9.07
C PHE A 114 -6.32 -5.41 7.61
N TYR A 115 -5.41 -5.41 6.64
CA TYR A 115 -5.62 -4.82 5.31
C TYR A 115 -5.09 -5.69 4.17
N THR A 116 -4.96 -6.99 4.38
CA THR A 116 -4.25 -7.89 3.47
C THR A 116 -4.75 -7.71 2.03
N SER A 117 -3.93 -7.00 1.26
CA SER A 117 -4.02 -6.82 -0.17
C SER A 117 -2.79 -7.53 -0.72
N ASP A 118 -3.02 -8.52 -1.57
CA ASP A 118 -2.02 -9.13 -2.43
C ASP A 118 -1.41 -8.11 -3.41
N LYS A 119 -2.13 -7.01 -3.66
CA LYS A 119 -1.66 -5.84 -4.40
C LYS A 119 -0.94 -4.83 -3.49
N ALA A 120 -0.03 -4.03 -4.06
CA ALA A 120 0.64 -2.90 -3.40
C ALA A 120 1.59 -3.22 -2.22
N LEU A 121 2.27 -4.37 -2.28
CA LEU A 121 3.22 -4.87 -1.28
C LEU A 121 4.52 -4.07 -1.16
N TYR A 122 4.81 -3.27 -2.18
CA TYR A 122 6.02 -2.46 -2.30
C TYR A 122 5.73 -0.97 -2.14
N LYS A 123 4.52 -0.64 -1.68
CA LYS A 123 4.05 0.73 -1.50
C LYS A 123 3.78 0.98 -0.03
N THR A 124 4.05 2.19 0.45
CA THR A 124 3.75 2.63 1.83
C THR A 124 3.51 4.13 1.84
N TRP A 125 2.62 4.63 2.70
CA TRP A 125 2.46 6.08 2.86
C TRP A 125 3.44 6.60 3.90
N GLN A 126 4.17 7.65 3.54
CA GLN A 126 5.01 8.37 4.47
C GLN A 126 4.19 9.48 5.14
N SER A 127 4.05 9.43 6.46
CA SER A 127 3.43 10.48 7.27
C SER A 127 4.33 11.73 7.32
N GLY A 128 3.78 12.91 7.04
CA GLY A 128 4.50 14.19 7.05
C GLY A 128 3.75 15.27 6.24
N ALA A 129 4.27 16.51 6.24
CA ALA A 129 3.65 17.63 5.54
C ALA A 129 3.48 17.34 4.03
N GLY A 130 2.23 17.12 3.61
CA GLY A 130 1.84 16.86 2.22
C GLY A 130 1.52 15.41 1.87
N GLY A 131 2.01 14.44 2.66
CA GLY A 131 1.84 13.00 2.41
C GLY A 131 2.43 12.51 1.07
N SER A 132 3.14 11.39 1.08
CA SER A 132 3.62 10.80 -0.17
C SER A 132 3.50 9.29 -0.17
N LEU A 133 3.04 8.73 -1.28
CA LEU A 133 3.09 7.31 -1.53
C LEU A 133 4.52 6.99 -1.98
N CYS A 134 5.23 6.23 -1.14
CA CYS A 134 6.54 5.73 -1.51
C CYS A 134 6.39 4.40 -2.22
N LEU A 135 7.01 4.29 -3.39
CA LEU A 135 7.11 3.07 -4.18
C LEU A 135 8.54 2.54 -4.09
N CYS A 136 8.71 1.30 -3.64
CA CYS A 136 10.00 0.65 -3.40
C CYS A 136 10.34 -0.30 -4.55
N PHE A 137 11.50 -0.11 -5.20
CA PHE A 137 11.92 -0.89 -6.37
C PHE A 137 13.28 -1.59 -6.17
N GLY A 138 13.57 -2.03 -4.96
CA GLY A 138 14.88 -2.57 -4.60
C GLY A 138 15.87 -1.45 -4.24
N THR A 139 16.76 -1.09 -5.15
CA THR A 139 17.86 -0.13 -4.89
C THR A 139 17.44 1.34 -4.98
N PHE A 140 16.22 1.61 -5.44
CA PHE A 140 15.68 2.97 -5.56
C PHE A 140 14.23 3.05 -5.05
N GLN A 141 13.79 4.28 -4.83
CA GLN A 141 12.42 4.59 -4.44
C GLN A 141 11.87 5.77 -5.25
N LEU A 142 10.55 5.81 -5.44
CA LEU A 142 9.83 6.96 -5.98
C LEU A 142 8.85 7.48 -4.94
N LEU A 143 8.99 8.77 -4.60
CA LEU A 143 8.01 9.49 -3.79
C LEU A 143 6.99 10.16 -4.72
N LEU A 144 5.74 9.72 -4.63
CA LEU A 144 4.59 10.30 -5.30
C LEU A 144 3.78 11.18 -4.33
N PRO A 145 3.64 12.48 -4.60
CA PRO A 145 2.77 13.34 -3.79
C PRO A 145 1.32 12.85 -3.79
N LEU A 146 0.62 12.99 -2.66
CA LEU A 146 -0.79 12.63 -2.54
C LEU A 146 -1.64 13.27 -3.65
N SER A 147 -1.42 14.54 -3.97
CA SER A 147 -2.14 15.25 -5.03
C SER A 147 -2.03 14.55 -6.40
N LEU A 148 -0.85 14.02 -6.73
CA LEU A 148 -0.62 13.30 -7.98
C LEU A 148 -1.34 11.96 -8.00
N VAL A 149 -1.32 11.23 -6.88
CA VAL A 149 -2.08 9.98 -6.71
C VAL A 149 -3.57 10.24 -6.88
N LEU A 150 -4.11 11.28 -6.23
CA LEU A 150 -5.52 11.64 -6.35
C LEU A 150 -5.91 12.05 -7.77
N LYS A 151 -5.07 12.83 -8.46
CA LYS A 151 -5.30 13.15 -9.89
C LYS A 151 -5.33 11.91 -10.75
N ARG A 152 -4.40 10.96 -10.54
CA ARG A 152 -4.39 9.69 -11.27
C ARG A 152 -5.71 8.94 -11.10
N VAL A 153 -6.17 8.79 -9.87
CA VAL A 153 -7.45 8.11 -9.58
C VAL A 153 -8.63 8.87 -10.20
N ALA A 154 -8.67 10.19 -10.06
CA ALA A 154 -9.75 11.02 -10.58
C ALA A 154 -9.88 10.88 -12.11
N VAL A 155 -8.76 10.96 -12.85
CA VAL A 155 -8.77 10.82 -14.32
C VAL A 155 -9.16 9.40 -14.75
N LEU A 156 -8.60 8.37 -14.12
CA LEU A 156 -8.90 6.97 -14.48
C LEU A 156 -10.39 6.61 -14.33
N HIS A 157 -11.09 7.27 -13.39
CA HIS A 157 -12.49 6.98 -13.08
C HIS A 157 -13.45 8.09 -13.55
N GLY A 158 -12.96 9.10 -14.28
CA GLY A 158 -13.78 10.21 -14.75
C GLY A 158 -14.44 11.03 -13.62
N LEU A 159 -13.81 11.08 -12.44
CA LEU A 159 -14.27 11.84 -11.29
C LEU A 159 -13.63 13.23 -11.27
N SER A 160 -14.35 14.23 -10.78
CA SER A 160 -13.70 15.47 -10.35
C SER A 160 -12.90 15.23 -9.06
N LEU A 161 -11.82 16.01 -8.85
CA LEU A 161 -11.05 15.94 -7.62
C LEU A 161 -11.92 16.19 -6.37
N SER A 162 -12.90 17.11 -6.47
CA SER A 162 -13.82 17.41 -5.38
C SER A 162 -14.69 16.21 -5.00
N GLU A 163 -15.18 15.44 -5.97
CA GLU A 163 -15.94 14.22 -5.72
C GLU A 163 -15.08 13.16 -5.05
N LEU A 164 -13.85 12.96 -5.54
CA LEU A 164 -12.92 12.02 -4.93
C LEU A 164 -12.56 12.41 -3.49
N LEU A 165 -12.28 13.69 -3.22
CA LEU A 165 -11.97 14.17 -1.87
C LEU A 165 -13.16 14.00 -0.91
N LYS A 166 -14.39 14.26 -1.35
CA LYS A 166 -15.60 14.01 -0.54
C LYS A 166 -15.74 12.53 -0.20
N LEU A 167 -15.51 11.64 -1.16
CA LEU A 167 -15.52 10.19 -0.95
C LEU A 167 -14.46 9.77 0.09
N LEU A 168 -13.21 10.21 -0.10
CA LEU A 168 -12.11 9.90 0.81
C LEU A 168 -12.31 10.47 2.22
N GLN A 169 -12.96 11.64 2.33
CA GLN A 169 -13.32 12.21 3.62
C GLN A 169 -14.39 11.37 4.34
N ALA A 170 -15.39 10.85 3.61
CA ALA A 170 -16.39 9.95 4.17
C ALA A 170 -15.78 8.64 4.66
N LEU A 171 -14.75 8.15 3.97
CA LEU A 171 -13.99 6.95 4.35
C LEU A 171 -13.22 7.11 5.67
N ARG A 172 -12.94 8.32 6.18
CA ARG A 172 -12.30 8.48 7.50
C ARG A 172 -13.11 7.86 8.64
N GLY A 173 -14.44 7.92 8.56
CA GLY A 173 -15.34 7.37 9.57
C GLY A 173 -15.65 5.87 9.40
N GLY A 174 -15.16 5.25 8.33
CA GLY A 174 -15.52 3.90 7.91
C GLY A 174 -16.85 3.89 7.15
N LEU A 175 -16.80 3.64 5.84
CA LEU A 175 -18.00 3.43 5.03
C LEU A 175 -18.50 2.00 5.19
N PRO A 176 -19.80 1.78 5.52
CA PRO A 176 -20.38 0.45 5.66
C PRO A 176 -20.61 -0.22 4.30
N SER A 177 -20.76 -1.55 4.29
CA SER A 177 -20.80 -2.39 3.07
C SER A 177 -21.84 -1.92 2.07
N GLU A 178 -23.01 -1.52 2.55
CA GLU A 178 -24.14 -1.07 1.76
C GLU A 178 -23.81 0.21 0.98
N ALA A 179 -22.97 1.08 1.56
CA ALA A 179 -22.48 2.27 0.88
C ALA A 179 -21.38 1.96 -0.15
N LEU A 180 -20.70 0.81 -0.01
CA LEU A 180 -19.68 0.35 -0.96
C LEU A 180 -20.29 -0.19 -2.25
N GLU A 181 -21.48 -0.78 -2.18
CA GLU A 181 -22.21 -1.27 -3.36
C GLU A 181 -22.53 -0.14 -4.35
N LEU A 182 -22.54 1.11 -3.88
CA LEU A 182 -22.74 2.30 -4.70
C LEU A 182 -21.45 2.76 -5.41
N LEU A 183 -20.29 2.24 -5.02
CA LEU A 183 -19.00 2.53 -5.65
C LEU A 183 -18.68 1.48 -6.71
N SER A 184 -18.05 1.90 -7.81
CA SER A 184 -17.65 0.94 -8.83
C SER A 184 -16.55 0.00 -8.29
N PRO A 185 -16.59 -1.32 -8.58
CA PRO A 185 -15.53 -2.24 -8.16
C PRO A 185 -14.15 -1.83 -8.65
N ASN A 186 -14.07 -1.26 -9.86
CA ASN A 186 -12.81 -0.76 -10.42
C ASN A 186 -12.25 0.43 -9.63
N LEU A 187 -13.09 1.31 -9.10
CA LEU A 187 -12.65 2.40 -8.22
C LEU A 187 -12.10 1.84 -6.92
N ILE A 188 -12.81 0.90 -6.29
CA ILE A 188 -12.34 0.24 -5.06
C ILE A 188 -10.98 -0.42 -5.29
N ASN A 189 -10.82 -1.20 -6.37
CA ASN A 189 -9.55 -1.84 -6.72
C ASN A 189 -8.44 -0.80 -6.91
N THR A 190 -8.71 0.29 -7.63
CA THR A 190 -7.72 1.36 -7.83
C THR A 190 -7.34 2.03 -6.50
N LEU A 191 -8.31 2.31 -5.63
CA LEU A 191 -8.04 2.88 -4.30
C LEU A 191 -7.19 1.93 -3.44
N THR A 192 -7.44 0.62 -3.50
CA THR A 192 -6.65 -0.42 -2.82
C THR A 192 -5.24 -0.54 -3.40
N GLU A 193 -5.08 -0.59 -4.72
CA GLU A 193 -3.78 -0.61 -5.42
C GLU A 193 -2.91 0.62 -5.08
N ASN A 194 -3.54 1.75 -4.75
CA ASN A 194 -2.87 2.98 -4.35
C ASN A 194 -2.71 3.12 -2.83
N LEU A 195 -3.12 2.12 -2.04
CA LEU A 195 -3.15 2.15 -0.58
C LEU A 195 -3.91 3.34 0.01
N LEU A 196 -4.87 3.89 -0.74
CA LEU A 196 -5.70 4.99 -0.27
C LEU A 196 -6.70 4.52 0.77
N ILE A 197 -7.15 3.28 0.64
CA ILE A 197 -8.14 2.69 1.53
C ILE A 197 -7.62 1.43 2.18
N THR A 198 -8.19 1.16 3.33
CA THR A 198 -7.96 -0.04 4.13
C THR A 198 -9.28 -0.76 4.31
N LYS A 199 -9.26 -2.09 4.15
CA LYS A 199 -10.44 -2.95 4.36
C LYS A 199 -10.21 -3.82 5.59
N PRO A 200 -10.44 -3.31 6.81
CA PRO A 200 -10.59 -4.20 7.94
C PRO A 200 -11.71 -5.20 7.63
N ILE A 201 -11.50 -6.45 8.06
CA ILE A 201 -12.47 -7.53 7.88
C ILE A 201 -13.83 -7.08 8.45
N TYR A 202 -14.94 -7.50 7.80
CA TYR A 202 -16.34 -7.11 8.06
C TYR A 202 -16.87 -5.86 7.36
N GLY A 203 -16.42 -5.64 6.13
CA GLY A 203 -17.24 -4.90 5.18
C GLY A 203 -17.31 -3.40 5.44
N ARG A 204 -16.33 -2.85 6.14
CA ARG A 204 -16.10 -1.41 6.17
C ARG A 204 -14.82 -1.06 5.43
N LEU A 205 -14.84 0.01 4.65
CA LEU A 205 -13.63 0.61 4.08
C LEU A 205 -13.30 1.87 4.87
N TYR A 206 -12.04 2.00 5.23
CA TYR A 206 -11.50 3.17 5.89
C TYR A 206 -10.51 3.87 4.97
N LEU A 207 -10.33 5.17 5.15
CA LEU A 207 -9.18 5.86 4.59
C LEU A 207 -7.93 5.31 5.29
N ASN A 208 -6.83 5.12 4.56
CA ASN A 208 -5.57 4.78 5.20
C ASN A 208 -5.22 5.88 6.24
N PRO A 209 -4.98 5.51 7.51
CA PRO A 209 -4.79 6.44 8.62
C PRO A 209 -3.58 7.38 8.44
N GLN A 210 -2.63 7.04 7.55
CA GLN A 210 -1.49 7.89 7.24
C GLN A 210 -1.82 9.05 6.28
N ILE A 211 -3.02 9.08 5.70
CA ILE A 211 -3.40 10.05 4.68
C ILE A 211 -4.05 11.29 5.28
N GLU A 212 -3.37 12.42 5.14
CA GLU A 212 -3.86 13.73 5.55
C GLU A 212 -4.41 14.55 4.37
N LEU A 213 -5.71 14.38 4.10
CA LEU A 213 -6.44 15.11 3.05
C LEU A 213 -6.39 16.65 3.18
N SER A 214 -6.19 17.19 4.38
CA SER A 214 -6.09 18.64 4.64
C SER A 214 -4.92 19.32 3.94
N SER A 215 -3.94 18.55 3.48
CA SER A 215 -2.74 19.05 2.80
C SER A 215 -2.88 19.16 1.27
N VAL A 216 -4.02 18.77 0.71
CA VAL A 216 -4.26 18.78 -0.73
C VAL A 216 -4.78 20.14 -1.17
N ASP A 217 -3.92 20.97 -1.77
CA ASP A 217 -4.34 22.19 -2.44
C ASP A 217 -5.10 21.87 -3.73
N ASN A 218 -6.34 22.37 -3.82
CA ASN A 218 -7.18 22.26 -5.03
C ASN A 218 -6.65 23.09 -6.22
N ALA A 219 -5.65 23.96 -5.98
CA ALA A 219 -5.38 25.11 -6.83
C ALA A 219 -4.62 24.82 -8.13
N ASP A 220 -3.81 23.75 -8.23
CA ASP A 220 -3.27 23.31 -9.52
C ASP A 220 -2.50 21.99 -9.36
N ILE A 221 -3.12 20.86 -9.71
CA ILE A 221 -2.39 19.59 -9.87
C ILE A 221 -1.76 19.54 -11.28
N ASN A 222 -1.09 20.61 -11.69
CA ASN A 222 -0.25 20.65 -12.88
C ASN A 222 1.17 20.17 -12.54
N VAL A 223 1.25 18.97 -11.96
CA VAL A 223 2.51 18.27 -11.75
C VAL A 223 2.83 17.53 -13.04
N SER A 224 3.88 17.96 -13.72
CA SER A 224 4.51 17.20 -14.80
C SER A 224 5.46 16.17 -14.18
N LEU A 225 5.48 14.97 -14.76
CA LEU A 225 6.45 13.94 -14.40
C LEU A 225 7.66 14.02 -15.33
N SER A 226 8.83 13.77 -14.78
CA SER A 226 10.02 13.51 -15.59
C SER A 226 9.94 12.15 -16.29
N GLU A 227 10.70 11.97 -17.38
CA GLU A 227 10.78 10.69 -18.10
C GLU A 227 11.14 9.50 -17.19
N PRO A 228 12.13 9.59 -16.27
CA PRO A 228 12.43 8.52 -15.33
C PRO A 228 11.25 8.19 -14.40
N GLU A 229 10.54 9.21 -13.89
CA GLU A 229 9.39 8.99 -13.01
C GLU A 229 8.27 8.29 -13.75
N ALA A 230 7.99 8.68 -15.00
CA ALA A 230 7.02 8.00 -15.83
C ALA A 230 7.42 6.54 -16.11
N ALA A 231 8.70 6.27 -16.37
CA ALA A 231 9.22 4.91 -16.57
C ALA A 231 9.05 4.03 -15.33
N VAL A 232 9.28 4.57 -14.14
CA VAL A 232 9.07 3.87 -12.87
C VAL A 232 7.58 3.60 -12.59
N LEU A 233 6.67 4.48 -13.01
CA LEU A 233 5.23 4.25 -12.88
C LEU A 233 4.70 3.20 -13.88
N ILE A 234 5.34 3.05 -15.03
CA ILE A 234 5.08 1.90 -15.92
C ILE A 234 5.44 0.60 -15.20
N LEU A 235 6.61 0.56 -14.56
CA LEU A 235 7.03 -0.60 -13.78
C LEU A 235 6.08 -0.91 -12.60
N GLU A 236 5.64 0.10 -11.85
CA GLU A 236 4.58 -0.04 -10.84
C GLU A 236 3.35 -0.73 -11.44
N ARG A 237 2.92 -0.31 -12.63
CA ARG A 237 1.74 -0.87 -13.27
C ARG A 237 1.92 -2.31 -13.72
N ILE A 238 3.09 -2.67 -14.23
CA ILE A 238 3.43 -4.05 -14.58
C ILE A 238 3.31 -4.94 -13.34
N TRP A 239 3.88 -4.50 -12.22
CA TRP A 239 3.82 -5.23 -10.96
C TRP A 239 2.39 -5.34 -10.42
N ASP A 240 1.62 -4.26 -10.43
CA ASP A 240 0.21 -4.29 -9.98
C ASP A 240 -0.67 -5.20 -10.85
N SER A 241 -0.31 -5.37 -12.12
CA SER A 241 -1.08 -6.16 -13.09
C SER A 241 -0.65 -7.63 -13.16
N SER A 242 0.41 -8.02 -12.45
CA SER A 242 0.92 -9.39 -12.47
C SER A 242 0.24 -10.29 -11.45
N ASP A 243 0.00 -11.53 -11.84
CA ASP A 243 -0.41 -12.62 -10.96
C ASP A 243 0.80 -13.37 -10.36
N GLU A 244 2.00 -13.16 -10.91
CA GLU A 244 3.26 -13.78 -10.50
C GLU A 244 4.21 -12.73 -9.89
N LEU A 245 3.66 -11.84 -9.06
CA LEU A 245 4.41 -10.74 -8.44
C LEU A 245 5.72 -11.19 -7.74
N PRO A 246 5.78 -12.31 -7.00
CA PRO A 246 7.03 -12.75 -6.37
C PRO A 246 8.18 -13.05 -7.33
N GLU A 247 7.86 -13.39 -8.59
CA GLU A 247 8.85 -13.75 -9.61
C GLU A 247 9.42 -12.50 -10.27
N ILE A 248 8.59 -11.49 -10.50
CA ILE A 248 8.97 -10.29 -11.28
C ILE A 248 9.37 -9.08 -10.43
N ILE A 249 9.01 -9.06 -9.15
CA ILE A 249 9.23 -7.88 -8.30
C ILE A 249 10.73 -7.64 -8.06
N GLY A 250 11.15 -6.40 -8.25
CA GLY A 250 12.54 -5.98 -8.11
C GLY A 250 13.46 -6.43 -9.25
N ASP A 251 12.91 -7.04 -10.31
CA ASP A 251 13.63 -7.30 -11.56
C ASP A 251 13.21 -6.31 -12.65
N MET A 252 14.09 -6.09 -13.63
CA MET A 252 13.77 -5.35 -14.83
C MET A 252 12.89 -6.24 -15.74
N PRO A 253 11.71 -5.78 -16.19
CA PRO A 253 10.89 -6.53 -17.14
C PRO A 253 11.57 -6.61 -18.51
N GLU A 254 11.14 -7.54 -19.35
CA GLU A 254 11.53 -7.55 -20.76
C GLU A 254 11.04 -6.26 -21.47
N GLU A 255 11.82 -5.77 -22.43
CA GLU A 255 11.53 -4.53 -23.16
C GLU A 255 10.17 -4.57 -23.86
N GLU A 256 9.81 -5.70 -24.47
CA GLU A 256 8.51 -5.87 -25.12
C GLU A 256 7.35 -5.73 -24.14
N VAL A 257 7.48 -6.34 -22.95
CA VAL A 257 6.49 -6.23 -21.88
C VAL A 257 6.39 -4.78 -21.43
N PHE A 258 7.50 -4.13 -21.16
CA PHE A 258 7.52 -2.72 -20.75
C PHE A 258 6.86 -1.79 -21.75
N CYS A 259 7.25 -1.90 -23.02
CA CYS A 259 6.69 -1.10 -24.11
C CYS A 259 5.18 -1.32 -24.28
N SER A 260 4.68 -2.54 -24.04
CA SER A 260 3.24 -2.84 -24.12
C SER A 260 2.40 -2.09 -23.07
N PHE A 261 3.01 -1.67 -21.95
CA PHE A 261 2.37 -0.89 -20.89
C PHE A 261 2.49 0.63 -21.09
N CYS A 262 3.21 1.10 -22.11
CA CYS A 262 3.31 2.52 -22.46
C CYS A 262 2.05 3.04 -23.18
N LYS A 263 0.86 2.98 -22.54
CA LYS A 263 -0.42 3.43 -23.14
C LYS A 263 -0.87 4.77 -22.58
N PRO A 264 -1.37 5.72 -23.39
CA PRO A 264 -1.84 7.03 -22.92
C PRO A 264 -2.88 6.96 -21.79
N ALA A 265 -3.74 5.94 -21.79
CA ALA A 265 -4.73 5.71 -20.73
C ALA A 265 -4.12 5.51 -19.33
N PHE A 266 -2.83 5.17 -19.24
CA PHE A 266 -2.10 5.00 -17.98
C PHE A 266 -1.32 6.25 -17.56
N PHE A 267 -1.30 7.28 -18.42
CA PHE A 267 -0.68 8.59 -18.16
C PHE A 267 -1.75 9.67 -18.16
N PRO A 268 -2.44 9.88 -17.03
CA PRO A 268 -3.43 10.94 -16.88
C PRO A 268 -2.83 12.36 -16.86
N TRP A 269 -1.58 12.51 -17.30
CA TRP A 269 -0.82 13.74 -17.32
C TRP A 269 -0.63 14.10 -18.80
N ASN A 270 -1.23 15.21 -19.22
CA ASN A 270 -1.47 15.62 -20.62
C ASN A 270 -0.24 15.77 -21.53
N ASP A 271 0.95 15.41 -21.07
CA ASP A 271 2.21 15.57 -21.79
C ASP A 271 2.90 14.24 -22.11
N PHE A 272 2.29 13.08 -21.83
CA PHE A 272 2.86 11.83 -22.32
C PHE A 272 2.69 11.80 -23.84
N PRO A 273 3.76 11.91 -24.64
CA PRO A 273 3.58 11.98 -26.07
C PRO A 273 2.95 10.66 -26.52
N GLU A 274 2.03 10.71 -27.49
CA GLU A 274 1.66 9.54 -28.31
C GLU A 274 2.90 8.89 -28.98
N LYS A 275 4.05 9.56 -28.88
CA LYS A 275 5.41 9.17 -29.26
C LYS A 275 6.41 9.25 -28.09
N ALA A 276 6.02 8.97 -26.85
CA ALA A 276 7.02 8.68 -25.83
C ALA A 276 7.82 7.49 -26.38
N ASP A 277 9.08 7.71 -26.71
CA ASP A 277 9.95 6.65 -27.22
C ASP A 277 10.04 5.60 -26.11
N SER A 278 9.25 4.53 -26.22
CA SER A 278 9.12 3.52 -25.19
C SER A 278 10.45 2.81 -24.96
N GLU A 279 11.25 2.67 -26.01
CA GLU A 279 12.63 2.18 -25.92
C GLU A 279 13.51 3.17 -25.15
N LYS A 280 13.34 4.48 -25.36
CA LYS A 280 14.05 5.50 -24.57
C LYS A 280 13.68 5.43 -23.10
N LEU A 281 12.39 5.32 -22.76
CA LEU A 281 11.95 5.17 -21.36
C LEU A 281 12.48 3.89 -20.73
N TYR A 282 12.47 2.79 -21.48
CA TYR A 282 13.06 1.52 -21.05
C TYR A 282 14.56 1.67 -20.75
N LYS A 283 15.31 2.35 -21.65
CA LYS A 283 16.73 2.66 -21.47
C LYS A 283 17.00 3.58 -20.28
N GLU A 284 16.09 4.49 -19.94
CA GLU A 284 16.21 5.31 -18.73
C GLU A 284 15.98 4.47 -17.46
N LEU A 285 14.94 3.62 -17.45
CA LEU A 285 14.68 2.72 -16.33
C LEU A 285 15.82 1.72 -16.12
N SER A 286 16.40 1.17 -17.20
CA SER A 286 17.50 0.21 -17.11
C SER A 286 18.78 0.78 -16.49
N LYS A 287 18.91 2.10 -16.37
CA LYS A 287 20.03 2.74 -15.63
C LYS A 287 19.84 2.69 -14.12
N LEU A 288 18.62 2.40 -13.64
CA LEU A 288 18.27 2.33 -12.22
C LEU A 288 18.39 0.89 -11.65
N PHE A 289 18.48 -0.12 -12.52
CA PHE A 289 18.68 -1.54 -12.21
C PHE A 289 20.14 -1.95 -12.38
#